data_AF-A0A4Y2H9Q0-F1
#
_entry.id   AF-A0A4Y2H9Q0-F1
#
_cell.length_a   1.000
_cell.length_b   1.000
_cell.length_c   1.000
_cell.angle_alpha   90.00
_cell.angle_beta   90.00
_cell.angle_gamma   90.00
#
_symmetry.space_group_name_H-M   'P 1'
#
loop_
_entity.id
_entity.type
_entity.pdbx_description
1 polymer ?
#
loop_
_entity_poly.entity_id
_entity_poly.type
_entity_poly.pdbx_seq_one_letter_code
_entity_poly.pdbx_strand_id
1 'polypeptide(L)'
;MLQLASSDSSAEPEIAKAESMSRRNHLRDEMRWMAVGFLQTGARQSAVARELNVHPSVIHRLWNHYRMDQNASRRRGSGRRRITKTADDRYLLQCARRRRTLTARQLASQLSAAAGRPISRQTVSRRLHEGGLFAR
;
A
#
# COMPACT_ATOMS: atom_id res chain seq x y z
N MET A 1 15.39 -14.52 62.31
CA MET A 1 16.18 -15.54 61.59
C MET A 1 15.25 -16.30 60.66
N LEU A 2 15.18 -15.88 59.38
CA LEU A 2 15.04 -16.68 58.15
C LEU A 2 14.58 -15.76 57.01
N GLN A 3 15.50 -15.50 56.09
CA GLN A 3 15.29 -14.85 54.80
C GLN A 3 14.53 -15.79 53.86
N LEU A 4 13.70 -15.25 52.95
CA LEU A 4 13.41 -15.79 51.62
C LEU A 4 12.73 -14.63 50.84
N ALA A 5 13.45 -13.94 49.95
CA ALA A 5 13.61 -14.24 48.52
C ALA A 5 12.64 -13.42 47.64
N SER A 6 13.21 -12.48 46.90
CA SER A 6 12.59 -11.76 45.78
C SER A 6 11.98 -12.72 44.76
N SER A 7 10.88 -12.31 44.13
CA SER A 7 10.56 -12.71 42.75
C SER A 7 9.67 -11.66 42.10
N ASP A 8 10.32 -10.82 41.28
CA ASP A 8 9.73 -10.11 40.16
C ASP A 8 8.92 -11.08 39.28
N SER A 9 7.71 -10.67 38.90
CA SER A 9 7.04 -11.25 37.73
C SER A 9 6.24 -10.18 37.01
N SER A 10 6.96 -9.18 36.51
CA SER A 10 6.46 -8.25 35.51
C SER A 10 6.44 -8.98 34.16
N ALA A 11 5.34 -9.64 33.86
CA ALA A 11 5.03 -10.12 32.51
C ALA A 11 4.68 -8.91 31.63
N GLU A 12 5.70 -8.21 31.14
CA GLU A 12 5.57 -7.25 30.03
C GLU A 12 5.11 -8.02 28.77
N PRO A 13 4.00 -7.63 28.13
CA PRO A 13 3.43 -8.42 27.05
C PRO A 13 4.27 -8.29 25.76
N GLU A 14 4.70 -9.43 25.22
CA GLU A 14 5.43 -9.63 23.97
C GLU A 14 4.67 -9.18 22.69
N ILE A 15 3.68 -8.31 22.80
CA ILE A 15 2.87 -7.84 21.65
C ILE A 15 3.58 -6.69 20.91
N ALA A 16 4.53 -5.99 21.54
CA ALA A 16 5.25 -4.87 20.92
C ALA A 16 6.33 -5.28 19.89
N LYS A 17 6.77 -6.55 19.87
CA LYS A 17 7.95 -6.97 19.07
C LYS A 17 7.62 -7.34 17.61
N ALA A 18 6.36 -7.65 17.31
CA ALA A 18 5.94 -8.13 15.98
C ALA A 18 5.84 -7.03 14.91
N GLU A 19 5.76 -5.74 15.28
CA GLU A 19 5.66 -4.65 14.32
C GLU A 19 7.01 -4.21 13.72
N SER A 20 8.13 -4.82 14.12
CA SER A 20 9.47 -4.30 13.81
C SER A 20 10.10 -4.83 12.52
N MET A 21 9.42 -5.67 11.73
CA MET A 21 10.01 -6.29 10.52
C MET A 21 9.31 -5.86 9.23
N SER A 22 9.10 -4.57 9.05
CA SER A 22 8.81 -4.00 7.73
C SER A 22 9.91 -2.99 7.41
N ARG A 23 10.50 -3.11 6.21
CA ARG A 23 11.50 -2.17 5.66
C ARG A 23 10.86 -0.79 5.44
N ARG A 24 10.48 -0.08 6.51
CA ARG A 24 9.68 1.14 6.44
C ARG A 24 10.61 2.35 6.33
N ASN A 25 10.88 2.78 5.11
CA ASN A 25 11.46 4.11 4.82
C ASN A 25 10.45 5.26 5.09
N HIS A 26 9.49 5.09 6.00
CA HIS A 26 8.38 6.01 6.22
C HIS A 26 8.21 6.31 7.70
N LEU A 27 7.97 7.58 8.03
CA LEU A 27 7.64 8.02 9.40
C LEU A 27 6.32 7.39 9.84
N ARG A 28 6.29 6.85 11.07
CA ARG A 28 5.08 6.26 11.68
C ARG A 28 3.96 7.30 11.77
N ASP A 29 2.72 6.87 11.60
CA ASP A 29 1.57 7.79 11.60
C ASP A 29 1.39 8.50 12.96
N GLU A 30 1.73 7.85 14.07
CA GLU A 30 1.78 8.47 15.41
C GLU A 30 2.72 9.69 15.45
N MET A 31 3.96 9.51 14.97
CA MET A 31 4.96 10.57 14.88
C MET A 31 4.55 11.68 13.91
N ARG A 32 3.78 11.35 12.87
CA ARG A 32 3.23 12.34 11.94
C ARG A 32 2.18 13.21 12.61
N TRP A 33 1.24 12.62 13.34
CA TRP A 33 0.22 13.37 14.08
C TRP A 33 0.84 14.20 15.21
N MET A 34 1.82 13.65 15.92
CA MET A 34 2.58 14.37 16.95
C MET A 34 3.32 15.59 16.37
N ALA A 35 4.01 15.41 15.24
CA ALA A 35 4.67 16.52 14.54
C ALA A 35 3.69 17.61 14.12
N VAL A 36 2.52 17.23 13.59
CA VAL A 36 1.48 18.18 13.19
C VAL A 36 0.94 18.96 14.40
N GLY A 37 0.71 18.29 15.53
CA GLY A 37 0.30 18.95 16.77
C GLY A 37 1.28 20.04 17.19
N PHE A 38 2.58 19.74 17.26
CA PHE A 38 3.60 20.74 17.59
C PHE A 38 3.64 21.92 16.59
N LEU A 39 3.46 21.64 15.30
CA LEU A 39 3.46 22.69 14.28
C LEU A 39 2.21 23.57 14.35
N GLN A 40 1.06 23.01 14.73
CA GLN A 40 -0.16 23.77 14.97
C GLN A 40 -0.06 24.67 16.21
N THR A 41 0.68 24.25 17.24
CA THR A 41 0.97 25.08 18.42
C THR A 41 2.07 26.13 18.17
N GLY A 42 2.56 26.27 16.93
CA GLY A 42 3.54 27.29 16.55
C GLY A 42 5.00 26.89 16.75
N ALA A 43 5.31 25.62 17.02
CA ALA A 43 6.70 25.18 17.15
C ALA A 43 7.45 25.30 15.81
N ARG A 44 8.75 25.61 15.89
CA ARG A 44 9.62 25.68 14.71
C ARG A 44 9.84 24.27 14.13
N GLN A 45 9.76 24.10 12.82
CA GLN A 45 9.99 22.81 12.14
C GLN A 45 11.32 22.14 12.53
N SER A 46 12.38 22.94 12.73
CA SER A 46 13.69 22.44 13.15
C SER A 46 13.71 21.93 14.60
N ALA A 47 12.88 22.48 15.49
CA ALA A 47 12.73 21.96 16.85
C ALA A 47 11.99 20.62 16.83
N VAL A 48 10.88 20.54 16.09
CA VAL A 48 10.11 19.29 15.91
C VAL A 48 10.96 18.18 15.29
N ALA A 49 11.82 18.52 14.33
CA ALA A 49 12.74 17.56 13.71
C ALA A 49 13.75 16.98 14.72
N ARG A 50 14.30 17.82 15.61
CA ARG A 50 15.20 17.39 16.68
C ARG A 50 14.48 16.53 17.72
N GLU A 51 13.30 16.95 18.14
CA GLU A 51 12.47 16.25 19.12
C GLU A 51 12.12 14.83 18.66
N LEU A 52 11.73 14.69 17.39
CA LEU A 52 11.35 13.40 16.81
C LEU A 52 12.53 12.61 16.25
N ASN A 53 13.76 13.13 16.38
CA ASN A 53 14.99 12.56 15.79
C ASN A 53 14.82 12.19 14.29
N VAL A 54 14.23 13.10 13.51
CA VAL A 54 14.02 12.94 12.07
C VAL A 54 14.70 14.05 11.30
N HIS A 55 15.08 13.76 10.06
CA HIS A 55 15.66 14.77 9.20
C HIS A 55 14.66 15.92 8.93
N PRO A 56 15.07 17.21 8.97
CA PRO A 56 14.17 18.36 8.80
C PRO A 56 13.32 18.32 7.51
N SER A 57 13.84 17.72 6.44
CA SER A 57 13.10 17.54 5.18
C SER A 57 11.84 16.67 5.32
N VAL A 58 11.81 15.74 6.29
CA VAL A 58 10.63 14.90 6.58
C VAL A 58 9.51 15.77 7.17
N ILE A 59 9.85 16.63 8.14
CA ILE A 59 8.90 17.57 8.76
C ILE A 59 8.40 18.59 7.74
N HIS A 60 9.29 19.13 6.91
CA HIS A 60 8.92 20.07 5.86
C HIS A 60 7.92 19.46 4.87
N ARG A 61 8.19 18.26 4.35
CA ARG A 61 7.27 17.55 3.44
C ARG A 61 5.95 17.22 4.11
N LEU A 62 5.99 16.78 5.37
CA LEU A 62 4.81 16.47 6.16
C LEU A 62 3.93 17.71 6.34
N TRP A 63 4.52 18.85 6.71
CA TRP A 63 3.80 20.10 6.90
C TRP A 63 3.16 20.59 5.60
N ASN A 64 3.88 20.53 4.48
CA ASN A 64 3.33 20.90 3.17
C ASN A 64 2.15 20.00 2.77
N HIS A 65 2.25 18.68 3.00
CA HIS A 65 1.14 17.77 2.76
C HIS A 65 -0.06 18.10 3.67
N TYR A 66 0.18 18.31 4.96
CA TYR A 66 -0.88 18.63 5.92
C TYR A 66 -1.61 19.93 5.56
N ARG A 67 -0.89 20.97 5.14
CA ARG A 67 -1.51 22.24 4.72
C ARG A 67 -2.46 22.09 3.55
N MET A 68 -2.16 21.20 2.61
CA MET A 68 -2.98 20.98 1.42
C MET A 68 -4.17 20.05 1.70
N ASP A 69 -3.94 18.98 2.46
CA ASP A 69 -4.88 17.88 2.59
C ASP A 69 -5.59 17.80 3.94
N GLN A 70 -5.19 18.63 4.91
CA GLN A 70 -5.60 18.57 6.33
C GLN A 70 -5.50 17.15 6.91
N ASN A 71 -4.53 16.39 6.41
CA ASN A 71 -4.34 14.99 6.76
C ASN A 71 -2.86 14.70 6.97
N ALA A 72 -2.52 14.18 8.15
CA ALA A 72 -1.17 13.77 8.49
C ALA A 72 -0.91 12.29 8.19
N SER A 73 -1.96 11.49 7.93
CA SER A 73 -1.82 10.07 7.63
C SER A 73 -1.25 9.85 6.22
N ARG A 74 -0.59 8.70 6.04
CA ARG A 74 -0.11 8.31 4.72
C ARG A 74 -1.27 7.84 3.82
N ARG A 75 -1.44 8.46 2.66
CA ARG A 75 -2.32 7.94 1.60
C ARG A 75 -1.75 6.64 1.03
N ARG A 76 -2.59 5.59 0.94
CA ARG A 76 -2.24 4.41 0.14
C ARG A 76 -2.20 4.82 -1.33
N GLY A 77 -1.13 4.46 -2.03
CA GLY A 77 -1.04 4.68 -3.46
C GLY A 77 -2.14 3.90 -4.19
N SER A 78 -2.81 4.55 -5.14
CA SER A 78 -3.89 3.95 -5.94
C SER A 78 -3.39 2.97 -7.01
N GLY A 79 -2.06 2.84 -7.16
CA GLY A 79 -1.43 1.98 -8.16
C GLY A 79 -1.64 2.48 -9.59
N ARG A 80 -1.16 1.69 -10.56
CA ARG A 80 -1.36 1.99 -11.98
C ARG A 80 -2.82 1.69 -12.37
N ARG A 81 -3.48 2.66 -13.02
CA ARG A 81 -4.84 2.48 -13.55
C ARG A 81 -4.90 1.27 -14.48
N ARG A 82 -5.95 0.46 -14.32
CA ARG A 82 -6.19 -0.73 -15.15
C ARG A 82 -6.60 -0.30 -16.56
N ILE A 83 -6.02 -0.96 -17.56
CA ILE A 83 -6.43 -0.77 -18.96
C ILE A 83 -7.72 -1.53 -19.29
N THR A 84 -7.99 -2.68 -18.66
CA THR A 84 -9.24 -3.43 -18.86
C THR A 84 -10.34 -2.94 -17.93
N LYS A 85 -11.59 -3.03 -18.39
CA LYS A 85 -12.80 -2.81 -17.58
C LYS A 85 -13.32 -4.15 -17.06
N THR A 86 -14.16 -4.12 -16.02
CA THR A 86 -14.81 -5.31 -15.47
C THR A 86 -15.66 -6.07 -16.52
N ALA A 87 -16.22 -5.37 -17.51
CA ALA A 87 -16.94 -5.99 -18.61
C ALA A 87 -16.01 -6.81 -19.54
N ASP A 88 -14.82 -6.27 -19.83
CA ASP A 88 -13.79 -6.97 -20.61
C ASP A 88 -13.34 -8.23 -19.88
N ASP A 89 -13.10 -8.12 -18.57
CA ASP A 89 -12.64 -9.25 -17.77
C ASP A 89 -13.70 -10.37 -17.77
N ARG A 90 -14.98 -10.03 -17.64
CA ARG A 90 -16.10 -10.99 -17.78
C ARG A 90 -16.15 -11.63 -19.17
N TYR A 91 -15.99 -10.83 -20.23
CA TYR A 91 -15.94 -11.34 -21.60
C TYR A 91 -14.78 -12.32 -21.80
N LEU A 92 -13.58 -12.00 -21.29
CA LEU A 92 -12.40 -12.85 -21.36
C LEU A 92 -12.63 -14.20 -20.66
N LEU A 93 -13.18 -14.19 -19.45
CA LEU A 93 -13.46 -15.42 -18.70
C LEU A 93 -14.50 -16.29 -19.42
N GLN A 94 -15.54 -15.68 -19.98
CA GLN A 94 -16.57 -16.39 -20.74
C GLN A 94 -16.00 -16.99 -22.04
N CYS A 95 -15.21 -16.22 -22.79
CA CYS A 95 -14.58 -16.71 -24.02
C CYS A 95 -13.56 -17.82 -23.73
N ALA A 96 -12.74 -17.70 -22.70
CA ALA A 96 -11.77 -18.74 -22.31
C ALA A 96 -12.46 -20.04 -21.88
N ARG A 97 -13.61 -19.95 -21.18
CA ARG A 97 -14.40 -21.14 -20.79
C ARG A 97 -15.06 -21.82 -21.98
N ARG A 98 -15.65 -21.03 -22.91
CA ARG A 98 -16.36 -21.54 -24.09
C ARG A 98 -15.41 -22.08 -25.16
N ARG A 99 -14.27 -21.42 -25.36
CA ARG A 99 -13.32 -21.71 -26.44
C ARG A 99 -11.93 -21.94 -25.85
N ARG A 100 -11.77 -23.11 -25.21
CA ARG A 100 -10.54 -23.49 -24.48
C ARG A 100 -9.29 -23.59 -25.35
N THR A 101 -9.43 -23.60 -26.67
CA THR A 101 -8.34 -23.64 -27.65
C THR A 101 -7.77 -22.27 -28.01
N LEU A 102 -8.47 -21.17 -27.66
CA LEU A 102 -7.99 -19.82 -27.96
C LEU A 102 -6.78 -19.45 -27.12
N THR A 103 -5.76 -18.91 -27.79
CA THR A 103 -4.55 -18.40 -27.15
C THR A 103 -4.80 -17.03 -26.53
N ALA A 104 -3.98 -16.67 -25.52
CA ALA A 104 -4.05 -15.33 -24.92
C ALA A 104 -3.81 -14.21 -25.95
N ARG A 105 -3.03 -14.47 -27.02
CA ARG A 105 -2.78 -13.50 -28.09
C ARG A 105 -4.02 -13.26 -28.95
N GLN A 106 -4.72 -14.33 -29.33
CA GLN A 106 -5.97 -14.22 -30.11
C GLN A 106 -7.06 -13.47 -29.32
N LEU A 107 -7.20 -13.79 -28.02
CA LEU A 107 -8.12 -13.08 -27.13
C LEU A 107 -7.76 -11.60 -26.98
N ALA A 108 -6.46 -11.29 -26.88
CA ALA A 108 -5.99 -9.92 -26.83
C ALA A 108 -6.33 -9.15 -28.12
N SER A 109 -6.09 -9.73 -29.30
CA SER A 109 -6.44 -9.11 -30.58
C SER A 109 -7.94 -8.86 -30.71
N GLN A 110 -8.78 -9.85 -30.36
CA GLN A 110 -10.24 -9.71 -30.40
C GLN A 110 -10.74 -8.61 -29.46
N LEU A 111 -10.27 -8.62 -28.22
CA LEU A 111 -10.67 -7.63 -27.22
C LEU A 111 -10.15 -6.23 -27.58
N SER A 112 -8.94 -6.13 -28.12
CA SER A 112 -8.35 -4.87 -28.57
C SER A 112 -9.15 -4.26 -29.72
N ALA A 113 -9.59 -5.07 -30.67
CA ALA A 113 -10.42 -4.63 -31.79
C ALA A 113 -11.82 -4.18 -31.31
N ALA A 114 -12.45 -4.96 -30.42
CA ALA A 114 -13.78 -4.64 -29.89
C ALA A 114 -13.78 -3.41 -28.96
N ALA A 115 -12.75 -3.26 -28.14
CA ALA A 115 -12.66 -2.18 -27.15
C ALA A 115 -11.98 -0.91 -27.70
N GLY A 116 -11.44 -0.94 -28.92
CA GLY A 116 -10.76 0.20 -29.56
C GLY A 116 -9.50 0.66 -28.83
N ARG A 117 -8.85 -0.22 -28.05
CA ARG A 117 -7.64 0.11 -27.25
C ARG A 117 -6.64 -1.02 -27.28
N PRO A 118 -5.33 -0.72 -27.35
CA PRO A 118 -4.30 -1.75 -27.44
C PRO A 118 -4.22 -2.54 -26.12
N ILE A 119 -4.57 -3.82 -26.16
CA ILE A 119 -4.49 -4.71 -25.01
C ILE A 119 -3.45 -5.79 -25.30
N SER A 120 -2.48 -5.95 -24.40
CA SER A 120 -1.39 -6.90 -24.57
C SER A 120 -1.77 -8.32 -24.14
N ARG A 121 -1.08 -9.32 -24.72
CA ARG A 121 -1.17 -10.73 -24.32
C ARG A 121 -0.92 -10.93 -22.82
N GLN A 122 0.04 -10.21 -22.24
CA GLN A 122 0.35 -10.26 -20.81
C GLN A 122 -0.81 -9.73 -19.95
N THR A 123 -1.51 -8.70 -20.42
CA THR A 123 -2.69 -8.17 -19.71
C THR A 123 -3.80 -9.21 -19.68
N VAL A 124 -4.11 -9.83 -20.83
CA VAL A 124 -5.13 -10.90 -20.90
C VAL A 124 -4.74 -12.10 -20.04
N SER A 125 -3.50 -12.58 -20.12
CA SER A 125 -3.04 -13.70 -19.29
C SER A 125 -3.18 -13.41 -17.80
N ARG A 126 -2.82 -12.20 -17.34
CA ARG A 126 -3.02 -11.79 -15.94
C ARG A 126 -4.50 -11.81 -15.54
N ARG A 127 -5.40 -11.33 -16.40
CA ARG A 127 -6.85 -11.34 -16.11
C ARG A 127 -7.44 -12.73 -16.05
N LEU A 128 -6.99 -13.62 -16.92
CA LEU A 128 -7.40 -15.02 -16.87
C LEU A 128 -6.90 -15.69 -15.60
N HIS A 129 -5.64 -15.46 -15.20
CA HIS A 129 -5.09 -15.97 -13.94
C HIS A 129 -5.82 -15.43 -12.72
N GLU A 130 -6.15 -14.13 -12.68
CA GLU A 130 -6.98 -13.53 -11.62
C GLU A 130 -8.36 -14.21 -11.51
N GLY A 131 -8.89 -14.74 -12.62
CA GLY A 131 -10.13 -15.53 -12.65
C GLY A 131 -9.94 -17.05 -12.62
N GLY A 132 -8.75 -17.53 -12.27
CA GLY A 132 -8.44 -18.96 -12.10
C GLY A 132 -8.34 -19.78 -13.41
N LEU A 133 -8.22 -19.12 -14.56
CA LEU A 133 -8.10 -19.76 -15.86
C LEU A 133 -6.69 -19.57 -16.43
N PHE A 134 -6.14 -20.63 -17.01
CA PHE A 134 -4.88 -20.55 -17.75
C PHE A 134 -5.16 -20.41 -19.24
N ALA A 135 -4.43 -19.52 -19.90
CA ALA A 135 -4.39 -19.47 -21.35
C ALA A 135 -3.08 -20.04 -21.88
N ARG A 136 -3.18 -20.74 -23.02
CA ARG A 136 -2.03 -21.16 -23.82
C ARG A 136 -1.34 -19.94 -24.43
#